data_AF-A0A1X7H2Y4-F1
#
_entry.id   AF-A0A1X7H2Y4-F1
#
_cell.length_a   1.000
_cell.length_b   1.000
_cell.length_c   1.000
_cell.angle_alpha   90.00
_cell.angle_beta   90.00
_cell.angle_gamma   90.00
#
_symmetry.space_group_name_H-M   'P 1'
#
loop_
_entity.id
_entity.type
_entity.pdbx_description
1 polymer ?
#
loop_
_entity_poly.entity_id
_entity_poly.type
_entity_poly.pdbx_seq_one_letter_code
_entity_poly.pdbx_strand_id
1 'polypeptide(L)'
;MIPAAYGFAMSSHEPAESKPDIDSQPVALANGEFRLGARSGSPDVRLIVGHCSFGSPDAALLVSLLPALVHVRDEARLATLVQLLRDESRAQRPARDVVMTRLLEVLLIEAFRSTPAISAPSGLLRGLNDSRLAVAIRRMHEDPTQAWTVAGLAKEAALSRSAFFDRFRRAVGVAPMAYLLAWRMALAKNLLRRKEGGIAEVAQRVGYSSASTFSVAFSRFVGMPPTEFARTSGEP
;
A
#
# COMPACT_ATOMS: atom_id res chain seq x y z
N MET A 1 -0.69 6.61 -24.30
CA MET A 1 0.46 5.69 -24.12
C MET A 1 0.03 4.61 -23.15
N ILE A 2 0.05 3.35 -23.57
CA ILE A 2 -0.15 2.22 -22.67
C ILE A 2 1.15 2.12 -21.84
N PRO A 3 1.13 2.41 -20.53
CA PRO A 3 2.32 2.24 -19.70
C PRO A 3 2.69 0.75 -19.71
N ALA A 4 4.00 0.47 -19.65
CA ALA A 4 4.63 -0.85 -19.68
C ALA A 4 3.71 -2.02 -19.32
N ALA A 5 3.60 -3.00 -20.21
CA ALA A 5 2.98 -4.28 -19.93
C ALA A 5 3.73 -4.95 -18.77
N TYR A 6 3.29 -4.70 -17.54
CA TYR A 6 3.60 -5.55 -16.41
C TYR A 6 2.92 -6.89 -16.72
N GLY A 7 3.69 -7.82 -17.30
CA GLY A 7 3.23 -9.18 -17.51
C GLY A 7 2.78 -9.74 -16.17
N PHE A 8 1.58 -10.30 -16.12
CA PHE A 8 1.08 -10.99 -14.94
C PHE A 8 1.00 -12.48 -15.24
N ALA A 9 1.41 -13.30 -14.28
CA ALA A 9 1.26 -14.74 -14.34
C ALA A 9 0.01 -15.14 -13.56
N MET A 10 -0.80 -16.02 -14.14
CA MET A 10 -1.88 -16.68 -13.42
C MET A 10 -1.35 -18.01 -12.87
N SER A 11 -1.60 -18.26 -11.59
CA SER A 11 -1.31 -19.54 -10.95
C SER A 11 -2.58 -20.05 -10.25
N SER A 12 -2.69 -21.36 -10.17
CA SER A 12 -3.74 -22.06 -9.42
C SER A 12 -3.06 -22.94 -8.37
N HIS A 13 -3.69 -23.09 -7.21
CA HIS A 13 -3.25 -24.06 -6.20
C HIS A 13 -3.50 -25.50 -6.64
N GLU A 14 -4.49 -25.71 -7.50
CA GLU A 14 -4.77 -26.99 -8.15
C GLU A 14 -4.05 -27.05 -9.51
N PRO A 15 -3.27 -28.10 -9.78
CA PRO A 15 -2.67 -28.29 -11.10
C PRO A 15 -3.77 -28.35 -12.17
N ALA A 16 -3.56 -27.65 -13.29
CA ALA A 16 -4.45 -27.80 -14.42
C ALA A 16 -4.44 -29.27 -14.86
N GLU A 17 -5.63 -29.88 -14.98
CA GLU A 17 -5.76 -31.15 -15.68
C GLU A 17 -5.16 -30.96 -17.07
N SER A 18 -4.14 -31.75 -17.40
CA SER A 18 -3.34 -31.60 -18.60
C SER A 18 -4.20 -31.73 -19.86
N LYS A 19 -4.77 -30.63 -20.34
CA LYS A 19 -5.33 -30.52 -21.67
C LYS A 19 -4.23 -30.03 -22.60
N PRO A 20 -3.89 -30.78 -23.67
CA PRO A 20 -2.73 -30.52 -24.51
C PRO A 20 -2.83 -29.27 -25.40
N ASP A 21 -3.90 -28.47 -25.30
CA ASP A 21 -4.19 -27.37 -26.23
C ASP A 21 -4.83 -26.16 -25.52
N ILE A 22 -4.14 -25.62 -24.51
CA ILE A 22 -4.50 -24.30 -23.99
C ILE A 22 -3.91 -23.28 -24.97
N ASP A 23 -4.75 -22.74 -25.85
CA ASP A 23 -4.43 -21.59 -26.73
C ASP A 23 -3.86 -20.48 -25.84
N SER A 24 -2.53 -20.41 -25.80
CA SER A 24 -1.75 -19.67 -24.81
C SER A 24 -1.42 -18.27 -25.29
N GLN A 25 -1.76 -17.95 -26.55
CA GLN A 25 -1.68 -16.60 -27.07
C GLN A 25 -3.01 -15.88 -26.83
N PRO A 26 -3.03 -14.79 -26.04
CA PRO A 26 -4.22 -13.98 -25.87
C PRO A 26 -4.68 -13.41 -27.22
N VAL A 27 -5.95 -13.63 -27.55
CA VAL A 27 -6.59 -13.02 -28.72
C VAL A 27 -7.26 -11.72 -28.29
N ALA A 28 -6.93 -10.62 -28.96
CA ALA A 28 -7.61 -9.35 -28.75
C ALA A 28 -9.05 -9.42 -29.28
N LEU A 29 -10.00 -9.01 -28.45
CA LEU A 29 -11.40 -8.83 -28.77
C LEU A 29 -11.72 -7.32 -28.90
N ALA A 30 -12.95 -7.00 -29.26
CA ALA A 30 -13.43 -5.61 -29.25
C ALA A 30 -13.32 -4.97 -27.85
N ASN A 31 -13.18 -3.65 -27.80
CA ASN A 31 -13.16 -2.83 -26.57
C ASN A 31 -12.01 -3.12 -25.60
N GLY A 32 -10.87 -3.63 -26.10
CA GLY A 32 -9.67 -3.86 -25.29
C GLY A 32 -9.76 -5.07 -24.36
N GLU A 33 -10.70 -5.99 -24.60
CA GLU A 33 -10.73 -7.30 -23.95
C GLU A 33 -9.74 -8.26 -24.62
N PHE A 34 -9.18 -9.18 -23.83
CA PHE A 34 -8.32 -10.26 -24.32
C PHE A 34 -8.91 -11.59 -23.87
N ARG A 35 -8.88 -12.59 -24.76
CA ARG A 35 -9.37 -13.94 -24.47
C ARG A 35 -8.24 -14.96 -24.58
N LEU A 36 -8.12 -15.79 -23.55
CA LEU A 36 -7.19 -16.92 -23.49
C LEU A 36 -8.02 -18.21 -23.58
N GLY A 37 -7.55 -19.20 -24.34
CA GLY A 37 -8.28 -20.45 -24.57
C GLY A 37 -9.35 -20.37 -25.67
N ALA A 38 -10.38 -21.22 -25.57
CA ALA A 38 -11.37 -21.42 -26.64
C ALA A 38 -12.03 -20.11 -27.09
N ARG A 39 -12.06 -19.86 -28.41
CA ARG A 39 -12.52 -18.58 -29.00
C ARG A 39 -14.04 -18.41 -29.04
N SER A 40 -14.78 -19.51 -28.96
CA SER A 40 -16.25 -19.55 -28.94
C SER A 40 -16.77 -20.01 -27.57
N GLY A 41 -18.03 -19.69 -27.28
CA GLY A 41 -18.68 -20.03 -26.00
C GLY A 41 -18.49 -19.00 -24.89
N SER A 42 -19.14 -19.23 -23.75
CA SER A 42 -19.01 -18.40 -22.55
C SER A 42 -17.61 -18.55 -21.92
N PRO A 43 -16.98 -17.48 -21.44
CA PRO A 43 -15.74 -17.59 -20.69
C PRO A 43 -15.99 -18.25 -19.34
N ASP A 44 -15.08 -19.14 -18.91
CA ASP A 44 -15.12 -19.75 -17.58
C ASP A 44 -14.89 -18.70 -16.48
N VAL A 45 -13.98 -17.76 -16.74
CA VAL A 45 -13.61 -16.67 -15.84
C VAL A 45 -13.41 -15.37 -16.63
N ARG A 46 -13.83 -14.25 -16.05
CA ARG A 46 -13.51 -12.91 -16.57
C ARG A 46 -12.73 -12.13 -15.53
N LEU A 47 -11.55 -11.66 -15.90
CA LEU A 47 -10.65 -10.90 -15.05
C LEU A 47 -10.68 -9.42 -15.44
N ILE A 48 -10.57 -8.55 -14.44
CA ILE A 48 -10.21 -7.14 -14.64
C ILE A 48 -8.86 -6.96 -13.98
N VAL A 49 -7.86 -6.55 -14.77
CA VAL A 49 -6.51 -6.32 -14.28
C VAL A 49 -6.26 -4.82 -14.27
N GLY A 50 -5.87 -4.30 -13.12
CA GLY A 50 -5.45 -2.93 -12.94
C GLY A 50 -4.09 -2.90 -12.25
N HIS A 51 -3.25 -1.95 -12.63
CA HIS A 51 -2.02 -1.66 -11.90
C HIS A 51 -2.22 -0.35 -11.14
N CYS A 52 -1.87 -0.36 -9.85
CA CYS A 52 -1.83 0.85 -9.04
C CYS A 52 -0.37 1.12 -8.70
N SER A 53 0.13 2.28 -9.09
CA SER A 53 1.41 2.77 -8.62
C SER A 53 1.15 3.83 -7.56
N PHE A 54 2.03 3.87 -6.56
CA PHE A 54 2.01 4.99 -5.62
C PHE A 54 2.76 6.15 -6.26
N GLY A 55 2.12 7.32 -6.34
CA GLY A 55 2.73 8.56 -6.86
C GLY A 55 3.90 9.10 -6.03
N SER A 56 4.37 8.34 -5.04
CA SER A 56 5.54 8.64 -4.24
C SER A 56 6.38 7.36 -4.11
N PRO A 57 7.68 7.39 -4.44
CA PRO A 57 8.60 6.28 -4.20
C PRO A 57 8.85 6.02 -2.69
N ASP A 58 8.20 6.78 -1.80
CA ASP A 58 8.22 6.61 -0.33
C ASP A 58 7.03 5.81 0.20
N ALA A 59 6.09 5.47 -0.69
CA ALA A 59 5.12 4.43 -0.41
C ALA A 59 5.80 3.08 -0.16
N ALA A 60 7.10 2.90 -0.40
CA ALA A 60 7.84 1.68 -0.05
C ALA A 60 7.61 1.22 1.39
N LEU A 61 7.41 2.14 2.36
CA LEU A 61 7.04 1.75 3.72
C LEU A 61 5.57 1.32 3.82
N LEU A 62 4.64 2.06 3.22
CA LEU A 62 3.23 1.66 3.24
C LEU A 62 3.04 0.33 2.51
N VAL A 63 3.65 0.18 1.33
CA VAL A 63 3.71 -1.02 0.50
C VAL A 63 4.34 -2.20 1.24
N SER A 64 5.47 -2.01 1.93
CA SER A 64 6.09 -3.11 2.69
C SER A 64 5.24 -3.59 3.86
N LEU A 65 4.30 -2.76 4.31
CA LEU A 65 3.37 -3.08 5.37
C LEU A 65 1.99 -3.54 4.86
N LEU A 66 1.72 -3.44 3.55
CA LEU A 66 0.55 -4.02 2.91
C LEU A 66 0.77 -5.52 2.69
N PRO A 67 -0.28 -6.34 2.75
CA PRO A 67 -0.17 -7.76 2.42
C PRO A 67 0.16 -7.92 0.93
N ALA A 68 0.98 -8.93 0.63
CA ALA A 68 1.30 -9.29 -0.75
C ALA A 68 0.07 -9.78 -1.55
N LEU A 69 -0.95 -10.31 -0.85
CA LEU A 69 -2.19 -10.78 -1.44
C LEU A 69 -3.37 -10.43 -0.52
N VAL A 70 -4.42 -9.84 -1.11
CA VAL A 70 -5.71 -9.63 -0.47
C VAL A 70 -6.73 -10.53 -1.18
N HIS A 71 -7.29 -11.49 -0.46
CA HIS A 71 -8.33 -12.35 -0.97
C HIS A 71 -9.66 -11.97 -0.33
N VAL A 72 -10.61 -11.51 -1.15
CA VAL A 72 -11.96 -11.12 -0.73
C VAL A 72 -12.97 -12.02 -1.42
N ARG A 73 -13.95 -12.53 -0.68
CA ARG A 73 -15.06 -13.33 -1.20
C ARG A 73 -16.38 -12.77 -0.70
N ASP A 74 -17.43 -12.87 -1.52
CA ASP A 74 -18.81 -12.58 -1.15
C ASP A 74 -19.08 -11.14 -0.64
N GLU A 75 -18.28 -10.16 -1.10
CA GLU A 75 -18.43 -8.74 -0.72
C GLU A 75 -19.18 -7.93 -1.78
N ALA A 76 -20.48 -7.73 -1.57
CA ALA A 76 -21.38 -7.06 -2.52
C ALA A 76 -20.94 -5.63 -2.86
N ARG A 77 -20.40 -4.89 -1.88
CA ARG A 77 -19.92 -3.52 -2.08
C ARG A 77 -18.69 -3.49 -2.98
N LEU A 78 -17.76 -4.42 -2.79
CA LEU A 78 -16.58 -4.54 -3.65
C LEU A 78 -16.99 -4.96 -5.07
N ALA A 79 -17.93 -5.89 -5.21
CA ALA A 79 -18.48 -6.30 -6.51
C ALA A 79 -19.09 -5.12 -7.27
N THR A 80 -19.82 -4.25 -6.58
CA THR A 80 -20.40 -3.02 -7.16
C THR A 80 -19.31 -2.07 -7.67
N LEU A 81 -18.24 -1.86 -6.90
CA LEU A 81 -17.12 -1.00 -7.32
C LEU A 81 -16.38 -1.56 -8.56
N VAL A 82 -16.22 -2.87 -8.64
CA VAL A 82 -15.65 -3.56 -9.81
C VAL A 82 -16.52 -3.37 -11.05
N GLN A 83 -17.85 -3.41 -10.90
CA GLN A 83 -18.78 -3.14 -12.00
C GLN A 83 -18.67 -1.68 -12.48
N LEU A 84 -18.68 -0.72 -11.56
CA LEU A 84 -18.52 0.70 -11.91
C LEU A 84 -17.19 0.97 -12.63
N LEU A 85 -16.08 0.37 -12.19
CA LEU A 85 -14.79 0.47 -12.87
C LEU A 85 -14.81 -0.13 -14.28
N ARG A 86 -15.52 -1.25 -14.47
CA ARG A 86 -15.68 -1.89 -15.77
C ARG A 86 -16.47 -1.02 -16.74
N ASP A 87 -17.53 -0.41 -16.26
CA ASP A 87 -18.40 0.42 -17.09
C ASP A 87 -17.68 1.72 -17.47
N GLU A 88 -16.97 2.33 -16.52
CA GLU A 88 -16.18 3.55 -16.76
C GLU A 88 -15.00 3.30 -17.69
N SER A 89 -14.30 2.15 -17.57
CA SER A 89 -13.15 1.85 -18.44
C SER A 89 -13.54 1.65 -19.91
N ARG A 90 -14.76 1.18 -20.16
CA ARG A 90 -15.32 1.00 -21.51
C ARG A 90 -15.93 2.27 -22.08
N ALA A 91 -16.32 3.21 -21.22
CA ALA A 91 -16.94 4.45 -21.64
C ALA A 91 -15.88 5.47 -22.08
N GLN A 92 -16.05 6.11 -23.25
CA GLN A 92 -15.25 7.26 -23.67
C GLN A 92 -15.93 8.57 -23.25
N ARG A 93 -16.12 8.74 -21.94
CA ARG A 93 -16.78 9.93 -21.37
C ARG A 93 -15.77 10.99 -20.94
N PRO A 94 -16.15 12.28 -20.92
CA PRO A 94 -15.36 13.33 -20.28
C PRO A 94 -15.03 12.97 -18.81
N ALA A 95 -13.83 13.33 -18.36
CA ALA A 95 -13.34 13.08 -17.00
C ALA A 95 -13.19 11.61 -16.58
N ARG A 96 -13.24 10.65 -17.53
CA ARG A 96 -13.05 9.22 -17.28
C ARG A 96 -11.88 8.89 -16.37
N ASP A 97 -10.70 9.44 -16.67
CA ASP A 97 -9.48 9.10 -15.94
C ASP A 97 -9.54 9.57 -14.46
N VAL A 98 -10.23 10.69 -14.18
CA VAL A 98 -10.46 11.17 -12.82
C VAL A 98 -11.43 10.25 -12.08
N VAL A 99 -12.54 9.86 -12.72
CA VAL A 99 -13.53 8.94 -12.15
C VAL A 99 -12.89 7.58 -11.87
N MET A 100 -12.13 7.02 -12.83
CA MET A 100 -11.39 5.78 -12.67
C MET A 100 -10.44 5.84 -11.48
N THR A 101 -9.69 6.93 -11.33
CA THR A 101 -8.76 7.10 -10.20
C THR A 101 -9.49 7.06 -8.87
N ARG A 102 -10.62 7.80 -8.73
CA ARG A 102 -11.40 7.79 -7.49
C ARG A 102 -12.06 6.45 -7.19
N LEU A 103 -12.57 5.77 -8.21
CA LEU A 103 -13.15 4.44 -8.05
C LEU A 103 -12.08 3.41 -7.64
N LEU A 104 -10.86 3.49 -8.20
CA LEU A 104 -9.73 2.63 -7.80
C LEU A 104 -9.32 2.89 -6.35
N GLU A 105 -9.23 4.16 -5.92
CA GLU A 105 -8.94 4.51 -4.53
C GLU A 105 -9.98 3.89 -3.57
N VAL A 106 -11.27 4.03 -3.90
CA VAL A 106 -12.36 3.46 -3.08
C VAL A 106 -12.33 1.94 -3.10
N LEU A 107 -12.07 1.30 -4.25
CA LEU A 107 -11.92 -0.15 -4.37
C LEU A 107 -10.81 -0.69 -3.46
N LEU A 108 -9.64 -0.06 -3.46
CA LEU A 108 -8.51 -0.47 -2.64
C LEU A 108 -8.83 -0.33 -1.14
N ILE A 109 -9.43 0.79 -0.75
CA ILE A 109 -9.86 1.01 0.64
C ILE A 109 -10.86 -0.07 1.08
N GLU A 110 -11.83 -0.39 0.23
CA GLU A 110 -12.85 -1.39 0.52
C GLU A 110 -12.21 -2.79 0.62
N ALA A 111 -11.35 -3.18 -0.32
CA ALA A 111 -10.64 -4.45 -0.29
C ALA A 111 -9.82 -4.64 1.01
N PHE A 112 -9.15 -3.57 1.47
CA PHE A 112 -8.40 -3.61 2.74
C PHE A 112 -9.30 -3.72 3.97
N ARG A 113 -10.50 -3.12 3.95
CA ARG A 113 -11.49 -3.23 5.03
C ARG A 113 -12.18 -4.59 5.07
N SER A 114 -12.44 -5.19 3.92
CA SER A 114 -13.05 -6.52 3.81
C SER A 114 -12.12 -7.67 4.22
N THR A 115 -10.83 -7.38 4.49
CA THR A 115 -9.91 -8.42 5.01
C THR A 115 -10.14 -8.61 6.51
N PRO A 116 -10.62 -9.78 6.97
CA PRO A 116 -10.85 -9.98 8.39
C PRO A 116 -9.54 -9.90 9.18
N ALA A 117 -9.56 -9.17 10.31
CA ALA A 117 -8.38 -8.95 11.17
C ALA A 117 -7.70 -10.23 11.69
N ILE A 118 -8.44 -11.35 11.68
CA ILE A 118 -7.98 -12.66 12.14
C ILE A 118 -7.21 -13.41 11.04
N SER A 119 -7.59 -13.22 9.76
CA SER A 119 -6.98 -13.91 8.62
C SER A 119 -5.87 -13.11 7.94
N ALA A 120 -5.74 -11.82 8.27
CA ALA A 120 -4.63 -11.00 7.79
C ALA A 120 -3.31 -11.47 8.44
N PRO A 121 -2.23 -11.64 7.65
CA PRO A 121 -0.88 -11.72 8.20
C PRO A 121 -0.58 -10.54 9.12
N SER A 122 0.41 -10.68 10.02
CA SER A 122 0.91 -9.53 10.77
C SER A 122 1.38 -8.44 9.80
N GLY A 123 0.92 -7.21 10.00
CA GLY A 123 1.20 -6.08 9.11
C GLY A 123 0.31 -4.88 9.41
N LEU A 124 0.46 -3.79 8.64
CA LEU A 124 -0.26 -2.54 8.90
C LEU A 124 -1.78 -2.73 8.80
N LEU A 125 -2.28 -3.47 7.81
CA LEU A 125 -3.73 -3.69 7.66
C LEU A 125 -4.33 -4.39 8.88
N ARG A 126 -3.64 -5.37 9.45
CA ARG A 126 -4.10 -6.03 10.68
C ARG A 126 -4.11 -5.06 11.87
N GLY A 127 -3.12 -4.17 11.96
CA GLY A 127 -3.10 -3.09 12.94
C GLY A 127 -4.23 -2.07 12.75
N LEU A 128 -4.56 -1.72 11.50
CA LEU A 128 -5.63 -0.77 11.17
C LEU A 128 -7.03 -1.37 11.32
N ASN A 129 -7.18 -2.69 11.19
CA ASN A 129 -8.43 -3.41 11.44
C ASN A 129 -8.66 -3.68 12.94
N ASP A 130 -7.65 -3.46 13.79
CA ASP A 130 -7.82 -3.44 15.25
C ASP A 130 -8.23 -2.04 15.71
N SER A 131 -9.46 -1.90 16.21
CA SER A 131 -10.05 -0.60 16.55
C SER A 131 -9.23 0.22 17.57
N ARG A 132 -8.49 -0.43 18.48
CA ARG A 132 -7.65 0.25 19.47
C ARG A 132 -6.28 0.62 18.89
N LEU A 133 -5.65 -0.29 18.16
CA LEU A 133 -4.34 0.00 17.54
C LEU A 133 -4.47 1.03 16.42
N ALA A 134 -5.57 1.01 15.66
CA ALA A 134 -5.84 1.95 14.58
C ALA A 134 -5.82 3.41 15.07
N VAL A 135 -6.30 3.68 16.29
CA VAL A 135 -6.23 5.03 16.90
C VAL A 135 -4.77 5.45 17.08
N ALA A 136 -3.94 4.62 17.72
CA ALA A 136 -2.53 4.93 17.94
C ALA A 136 -1.75 5.08 16.63
N ILE A 137 -2.00 4.21 15.64
CA ILE A 137 -1.37 4.28 14.31
C ILE A 137 -1.75 5.58 13.60
N ARG A 138 -3.04 5.96 13.61
CA ARG A 138 -3.50 7.23 13.03
C ARG A 138 -2.81 8.41 13.70
N ARG A 139 -2.70 8.42 15.03
CA ARG A 139 -1.99 9.48 15.78
C ARG A 139 -0.52 9.61 15.40
N MET A 140 0.19 8.49 15.25
CA MET A 140 1.57 8.49 14.74
C MET A 140 1.69 9.09 13.33
N HIS A 141 0.69 8.84 12.48
CA HIS A 141 0.68 9.33 11.10
C HIS A 141 0.30 10.81 11.00
N GLU A 142 -0.69 11.26 11.78
CA GLU A 142 -1.18 12.63 11.84
C GLU A 142 -0.12 13.59 12.40
N ASP A 143 0.55 13.21 13.49
CA ASP A 143 1.58 14.02 14.13
C ASP A 143 2.87 13.19 14.34
N PRO A 144 3.70 13.05 13.30
CA PRO A 144 5.00 12.40 13.44
C PRO A 144 5.98 13.23 14.29
N THR A 145 5.71 14.52 14.56
CA THR A 145 6.62 15.41 15.28
C THR A 145 6.53 15.28 16.78
N GLN A 146 5.36 14.88 17.30
CA GLN A 146 5.14 14.65 18.71
C GLN A 146 6.15 13.65 19.32
N ALA A 147 6.55 13.91 20.57
CA ALA A 147 7.44 13.04 21.35
C ALA A 147 6.72 11.78 21.84
N TRP A 148 6.26 10.95 20.91
CA TRP A 148 5.55 9.71 21.22
C TRP A 148 6.38 8.77 22.08
N THR A 149 5.73 8.19 23.07
CA THR A 149 6.27 7.09 23.89
C THR A 149 5.30 5.92 23.85
N VAL A 150 5.77 4.71 24.17
CA VAL A 150 4.89 3.53 24.28
C VAL A 150 3.74 3.79 25.26
N ALA A 151 4.01 4.51 26.36
CA ALA A 151 2.97 4.88 27.33
C ALA A 151 1.95 5.87 26.76
N GLY A 152 2.40 6.89 26.02
CA GLY A 152 1.51 7.85 25.36
C GLY A 152 0.62 7.18 24.32
N LEU A 153 1.18 6.31 23.49
CA LEU A 153 0.43 5.56 22.47
C LEU A 153 -0.54 4.54 23.08
N ALA A 154 -0.15 3.89 24.19
CA ALA A 154 -1.03 3.01 24.92
C ALA A 154 -2.25 3.76 25.49
N LYS A 155 -2.04 5.00 25.95
CA LYS A 155 -3.12 5.88 26.41
C LYS A 155 -4.10 6.20 25.28
N GLU A 156 -3.60 6.58 24.09
CA GLU A 156 -4.44 6.81 22.90
C GLU A 156 -5.24 5.56 22.51
N ALA A 157 -4.66 4.37 22.69
CA ALA A 157 -5.30 3.08 22.40
C ALA A 157 -6.22 2.56 23.53
N ALA A 158 -6.37 3.29 24.65
CA ALA A 158 -7.07 2.83 25.86
C ALA A 158 -6.59 1.44 26.35
N LEU A 159 -5.27 1.25 26.40
CA LEU A 159 -4.60 0.02 26.82
C LEU A 159 -3.52 0.32 27.87
N SER A 160 -3.19 -0.69 28.69
CA SER A 160 -1.97 -0.61 29.51
C SER A 160 -0.73 -0.64 28.62
N ARG A 161 0.41 -0.15 29.14
CA ARG A 161 1.68 -0.10 28.39
C ARG A 161 2.09 -1.48 27.84
N SER A 162 2.02 -2.53 28.67
CA SER A 162 2.38 -3.89 28.26
C SER A 162 1.38 -4.48 27.26
N ALA A 163 0.08 -4.34 27.54
CA ALA A 163 -0.96 -4.84 26.64
C ALA A 163 -0.89 -4.19 25.26
N PHE A 164 -0.64 -2.87 25.19
CA PHE A 164 -0.44 -2.17 23.93
C PHE A 164 0.79 -2.69 23.18
N PHE A 165 1.95 -2.78 23.84
CA PHE A 165 3.18 -3.24 23.21
C PHE A 165 3.02 -4.64 22.60
N ASP A 166 2.50 -5.59 23.39
CA ASP A 166 2.34 -6.97 22.93
C ASP A 166 1.30 -7.10 21.82
N ARG A 167 0.18 -6.38 21.93
CA ARG A 167 -0.89 -6.39 20.92
C ARG A 167 -0.41 -5.76 19.62
N PHE A 168 0.27 -4.61 19.69
CA PHE A 168 0.85 -3.94 18.53
C PHE A 168 1.88 -4.82 17.84
N ARG A 169 2.84 -5.39 18.57
CA ARG A 169 3.88 -6.25 17.99
C ARG A 169 3.29 -7.49 17.33
N ARG A 170 2.26 -8.11 17.92
CA ARG A 170 1.56 -9.25 17.32
C ARG A 170 0.76 -8.89 16.07
N ALA A 171 0.09 -7.74 16.07
CA ALA A 171 -0.74 -7.31 14.95
C ALA A 171 0.09 -6.76 13.79
N VAL A 172 1.06 -5.88 14.08
CA VAL A 172 1.83 -5.12 13.07
C VAL A 172 3.15 -5.82 12.70
N GLY A 173 3.66 -6.71 13.56
CA GLY A 173 4.89 -7.47 13.33
C GLY A 173 6.18 -6.78 13.84
N VAL A 174 6.11 -5.50 14.18
CA VAL A 174 7.24 -4.70 14.70
C VAL A 174 6.88 -3.99 15.99
N ALA A 175 7.90 -3.53 16.75
CA ALA A 175 7.66 -2.74 17.96
C ALA A 175 7.09 -1.34 17.62
N PRO A 176 6.24 -0.73 18.47
CA PRO A 176 5.61 0.57 18.20
C PRO A 176 6.59 1.69 17.85
N MET A 177 7.70 1.79 18.58
CA MET A 177 8.70 2.84 18.34
C MET A 177 9.55 2.56 17.09
N ALA A 178 9.73 1.29 16.72
CA ALA A 178 10.38 0.92 15.47
C ALA A 178 9.49 1.27 14.26
N TYR A 179 8.19 1.07 14.39
CA TYR A 179 7.20 1.51 13.41
C TYR A 179 7.24 3.03 13.20
N LEU A 180 7.18 3.81 14.29
CA LEU A 180 7.24 5.28 14.20
C LEU A 180 8.56 5.76 13.60
N LEU A 181 9.68 5.14 13.95
CA LEU A 181 10.97 5.45 13.34
C LEU A 181 10.92 5.23 11.82
N ALA A 182 10.43 4.08 11.38
CA ALA A 182 10.30 3.78 9.95
C ALA A 182 9.40 4.81 9.25
N TRP A 183 8.27 5.17 9.86
CA TRP A 183 7.36 6.21 9.36
C TRP A 183 8.04 7.56 9.19
N ARG A 184 8.76 8.05 10.22
CA ARG A 184 9.54 9.29 10.14
C ARG A 184 10.59 9.26 9.03
N MET A 185 11.25 8.12 8.83
CA MET A 185 12.24 7.97 7.76
C MET A 185 11.61 7.97 6.37
N ALA A 186 10.43 7.36 6.20
CA ALA A 186 9.70 7.42 4.93
C ALA A 186 9.29 8.86 4.59
N LEU A 187 8.79 9.62 5.57
CA LEU A 187 8.51 11.05 5.39
C LEU A 187 9.77 11.84 5.06
N ALA A 188 10.88 11.60 5.76
CA ALA A 188 12.14 12.30 5.51
C ALA A 188 12.66 12.03 4.08
N LYS A 189 12.64 10.78 3.63
CA LYS A 189 13.02 10.42 2.25
C LYS A 189 12.17 11.16 1.22
N ASN A 190 10.87 11.31 1.49
CA ASN A 190 9.96 12.05 0.62
C ASN A 190 10.33 13.53 0.50
N LEU A 191 10.55 14.19 1.64
CA LEU A 191 10.93 15.60 1.66
C LEU A 191 12.28 15.85 0.96
N LEU A 192 13.26 14.97 1.20
CA LEU A 192 14.58 15.06 0.58
C LEU A 192 14.52 14.85 -0.94
N ARG A 193 13.72 13.89 -1.42
CA ARG A 193 13.50 13.63 -2.86
C ARG A 193 12.85 14.81 -3.57
N ARG A 194 11.85 15.40 -2.93
CA ARG A 194 11.12 16.56 -3.44
C ARG A 194 11.90 17.88 -3.28
N LYS A 195 13.07 17.84 -2.63
CA LYS A 195 13.88 19.02 -2.29
C LYS A 195 13.08 20.07 -1.50
N GLU A 196 12.16 19.59 -0.67
CA GLU A 196 11.29 20.43 0.18
C GLU A 196 12.00 20.77 1.49
N GLY A 197 12.97 21.69 1.43
CA GLY A 197 13.66 22.24 2.58
C GLY A 197 15.08 21.69 2.81
N GLY A 198 15.82 22.35 3.69
CA GLY A 198 17.17 21.92 4.09
C GLY A 198 17.13 20.77 5.10
N ILE A 199 18.28 20.10 5.32
CA ILE A 199 18.37 18.94 6.24
C ILE A 199 17.83 19.25 7.64
N ALA A 200 18.10 20.46 8.17
CA ALA A 200 17.62 20.88 9.48
C ALA A 200 16.10 21.06 9.53
N GLU A 201 15.50 21.58 8.45
CA GLU A 201 14.05 21.73 8.32
C GLU A 201 13.36 20.37 8.19
N VAL A 202 13.92 19.47 7.37
CA VAL A 202 13.44 18.08 7.24
C VAL A 202 13.48 17.38 8.59
N ALA A 203 14.57 17.53 9.36
CA ALA A 203 14.70 16.97 10.70
C ALA A 203 13.56 17.42 11.62
N GLN A 204 13.25 18.73 11.64
CA GLN A 204 12.14 19.26 12.45
C GLN A 204 10.79 18.73 11.99
N ARG A 205 10.52 18.73 10.67
CA ARG A 205 9.26 18.25 10.07
C ARG A 205 8.99 16.76 10.35
N VAL A 206 10.02 15.97 10.64
CA VAL A 206 9.88 14.55 10.99
C VAL A 206 10.13 14.25 12.48
N GLY A 207 10.15 15.28 13.34
CA GLY A 207 10.14 15.10 14.79
C GLY A 207 11.50 14.89 15.45
N TYR A 208 12.58 15.40 14.84
CA TYR A 208 13.92 15.46 15.43
C TYR A 208 14.23 16.88 15.89
N SER A 209 14.76 16.99 17.11
CA SER A 209 15.16 18.27 17.71
C SER A 209 16.43 18.86 17.09
N SER A 210 17.23 18.05 16.39
CA SER A 210 18.46 18.50 15.74
C SER A 210 18.75 17.75 14.44
N ALA A 211 19.41 18.44 13.51
CA ALA A 211 19.87 17.88 12.24
C ALA A 211 20.91 16.76 12.45
N SER A 212 21.73 16.83 13.51
CA SER A 212 22.74 15.83 13.81
C SER A 212 22.12 14.51 14.28
N THR A 213 21.16 14.56 15.21
CA THR A 213 20.45 13.36 15.67
C THR A 213 19.64 12.73 14.53
N PHE A 214 19.00 13.55 13.71
CA PHE A 214 18.33 13.08 12.49
C PHE A 214 19.31 12.38 11.54
N SER A 215 20.45 13.00 11.24
CA SER A 215 21.43 12.44 10.28
C SER A 215 21.95 11.07 10.73
N VAL A 216 22.24 10.90 12.02
CA VAL A 216 22.67 9.60 12.57
C VAL A 216 21.57 8.54 12.42
N ALA A 217 20.33 8.89 12.79
CA ALA A 217 19.20 7.98 12.69
C ALA A 217 18.90 7.61 11.22
N PHE A 218 18.95 8.59 10.33
CA PHE A 218 18.73 8.41 8.90
C PHE A 218 19.80 7.52 8.28
N SER A 219 21.09 7.79 8.52
CA SER A 219 22.19 6.97 8.01
C SER A 219 22.09 5.52 8.50
N ARG A 220 21.72 5.32 9.77
CA ARG A 220 21.53 3.98 10.33
C ARG A 220 20.36 3.23 9.68
N PHE A 221 19.28 3.93 9.35
CA PHE A 221 18.07 3.32 8.79
C PHE A 221 18.17 3.11 7.27
N VAL A 222 18.73 4.07 6.55
CA VAL A 222 18.78 4.11 5.08
C VAL A 222 20.09 3.54 4.52
N GLY A 223 21.15 3.51 5.34
CA GLY A 223 22.48 3.05 4.93
C GLY A 223 23.36 4.12 4.30
N MET A 224 22.86 5.36 4.15
CA MET A 224 23.62 6.50 3.63
C MET A 224 23.17 7.83 4.26
N PRO A 225 24.03 8.87 4.28
CA PRO A 225 23.69 10.19 4.81
C PRO A 225 22.52 10.86 4.08
N PRO A 226 21.72 11.70 4.77
CA PRO A 226 20.57 12.37 4.15
C PRO A 226 20.96 13.36 3.05
N THR A 227 22.14 14.01 3.17
CA THR A 227 22.69 14.90 2.13
C THR A 227 23.03 14.14 0.86
N GLU A 228 23.66 12.97 1.00
CA GLU A 228 24.00 12.10 -0.13
C GLU A 228 22.74 11.55 -0.79
N PHE A 229 21.78 11.08 0.02
CA PHE A 229 20.48 10.60 -0.46
C PHE A 229 19.71 11.66 -1.26
N ALA A 230 19.69 12.92 -0.78
CA ALA A 230 19.03 14.02 -1.48
C ALA A 230 19.69 14.36 -2.83
N ARG A 231 21.02 14.18 -2.93
CA ARG A 231 21.77 14.40 -4.17
C ARG A 231 21.49 13.30 -5.20
N THR A 232 21.50 12.03 -4.80
CA THR A 232 21.30 10.89 -5.71
C THR A 232 19.85 10.68 -6.12
N SER A 233 18.89 11.07 -5.28
CA SER A 233 17.47 10.89 -5.58
C SER A 233 16.87 12.03 -6.42
N GLY A 234 17.70 12.98 -6.87
CA GLY A 234 17.30 14.15 -7.65
C GLY A 234 17.65 14.08 -9.14
N GLU A 235 18.16 12.94 -9.64
CA GLU A 235 18.36 12.70 -11.06
C GLU A 235 17.12 11.99 -11.66
N PRO A 236 16.57 12.49 -12.79
CA PRO A 236 15.39 11.94 -13.44
C PRO A 236 15.62 10.56 -14.07
#